data_AF-A0A354V2T0-F1
#
_entry.id   AF-A0A354V2T0-F1
#
_cell.length_a   1.000
_cell.length_b   1.000
_cell.length_c   1.000
_cell.angle_alpha   90.00
_cell.angle_beta   90.00
_cell.angle_gamma   90.00
#
_symmetry.space_group_name_H-M   'P 1'
#
loop_
_entity.id
_entity.type
_entity.pdbx_description
1 polymer ?
#
loop_
_entity_poly.entity_id
_entity_poly.type
_entity_poly.pdbx_seq_one_letter_code
_entity_poly.pdbx_strand_id
1 'polypeptide(L)'
;VMMLDVDFEDLRRGVQRYWIAGATVGAVLFIELAAVLGGWKLAPSAGQLRMSPVPSGVSNTQALGRILYTDYVFLFQTAGLILMVAMIGAIVLTLRDRKTSRHQNIRTQTERSVTETLEMMSVSLGAGTTASGGYLRPKEPEPEPVDEHADAGGHGHGHH
;
A
#
# COMPACT_ATOMS: atom_id res chain seq x y z
N VAL A 1 -4.89 8.47 6.98
CA VAL A 1 -5.67 9.57 6.37
C VAL A 1 -4.82 10.84 6.10
N MET A 2 -3.49 10.85 6.33
CA MET A 2 -2.66 12.06 6.08
C MET A 2 -1.90 12.11 4.75
N MET A 3 -1.82 11.00 4.00
CA MET A 3 -1.06 10.94 2.74
C MET A 3 -1.90 11.16 1.46
N LEU A 4 -3.22 11.06 1.58
CA LEU A 4 -4.15 11.22 0.46
C LEU A 4 -4.93 12.51 0.71
N ASP A 5 -4.76 13.50 -0.16
CA ASP A 5 -5.55 14.72 -0.14
C ASP A 5 -6.90 14.42 -0.81
N VAL A 6 -7.92 14.17 0.01
CA VAL A 6 -9.28 13.84 -0.45
C VAL A 6 -10.16 15.03 -0.13
N ASP A 7 -10.88 15.53 -1.12
CA ASP A 7 -11.90 16.55 -0.89
C ASP A 7 -13.10 15.92 -0.17
N PHE A 8 -13.10 16.04 1.15
CA PHE A 8 -14.17 15.55 2.01
C PHE A 8 -15.50 16.27 1.78
N GLU A 9 -15.48 17.46 1.19
CA GLU A 9 -16.67 18.28 0.93
C GLU A 9 -17.49 17.68 -0.21
N ASP A 10 -16.84 17.25 -1.28
CA ASP A 10 -17.49 16.53 -2.38
C ASP A 10 -17.96 15.12 -1.98
N LEU A 11 -17.20 14.41 -1.14
CA LEU A 11 -17.62 13.11 -0.60
C LEU A 11 -18.89 13.24 0.25
N ARG A 12 -18.97 14.32 1.05
CA ARG A 12 -20.11 14.59 1.93
C ARG A 12 -21.37 14.97 1.17
N ARG A 13 -21.27 15.61 0.00
CA ARG A 13 -22.43 15.93 -0.86
C ARG A 13 -23.17 14.67 -1.32
N GLY A 14 -22.43 13.61 -1.68
CA GLY A 14 -23.01 12.32 -2.05
C GLY A 14 -23.74 11.65 -0.87
N VAL A 15 -23.12 11.63 0.30
CA VAL A 15 -23.70 11.06 1.53
C VAL A 15 -24.94 11.86 1.99
N GLN A 16 -24.88 13.19 1.91
CA GLN A 16 -25.98 14.09 2.29
C GLN A 16 -27.17 13.99 1.34
N ARG A 17 -27.02 13.40 0.15
CA ARG A 17 -28.18 13.15 -0.72
C ARG A 17 -29.01 11.94 -0.27
N TYR A 18 -28.38 10.95 0.36
CA TYR A 18 -29.01 9.68 0.75
C TYR A 18 -29.18 9.47 2.26
N TRP A 19 -28.94 10.51 3.08
CA TRP A 19 -28.97 10.37 4.54
C TRP A 19 -30.33 9.90 5.08
N ILE A 20 -31.45 10.31 4.49
CA ILE A 20 -32.80 9.87 4.93
C ILE A 20 -32.98 8.38 4.64
N ALA A 21 -32.57 7.91 3.46
CA ALA A 21 -32.66 6.51 3.09
C ALA A 21 -31.76 5.64 3.99
N GLY A 22 -30.51 6.07 4.21
CA GLY A 22 -29.57 5.40 5.11
C GLY A 22 -30.07 5.37 6.56
N ALA A 23 -30.64 6.47 7.06
CA ALA A 23 -31.22 6.53 8.40
C ALA A 23 -32.42 5.59 8.54
N THR A 24 -33.26 5.48 7.50
CA THR A 24 -34.40 4.56 7.50
C THR A 24 -33.93 3.11 7.57
N VAL A 25 -32.97 2.71 6.73
CA VAL A 25 -32.41 1.35 6.76
C VAL A 25 -31.72 1.06 8.09
N GLY A 26 -30.94 2.01 8.60
CA GLY A 26 -30.28 1.88 9.89
C GLY A 26 -31.26 1.75 11.06
N ALA A 27 -32.36 2.51 11.04
CA ALA A 27 -33.41 2.42 12.06
C ALA A 27 -34.11 1.06 12.02
N VAL A 28 -34.40 0.52 10.83
CA VAL A 28 -34.97 -0.83 10.68
C VAL A 28 -34.03 -1.88 11.27
N LEU A 29 -32.75 -1.89 10.88
CA LEU A 29 -31.76 -2.83 11.42
C LEU A 29 -31.59 -2.69 12.94
N PHE A 30 -31.64 -1.46 13.46
CA PHE A 30 -31.57 -1.22 14.90
C PHE A 30 -32.79 -1.77 15.64
N ILE A 31 -34.00 -1.57 15.12
CA ILE A 31 -35.22 -2.13 15.68
C ILE A 31 -35.18 -3.66 15.64
N GLU A 32 -34.70 -4.26 14.55
CA GLU A 32 -34.52 -5.71 14.44
C GLU A 32 -33.56 -6.24 15.50
N LEU A 33 -32.38 -5.62 15.67
CA LEU A 33 -31.43 -5.98 16.72
C LEU A 33 -32.04 -5.83 18.12
N ALA A 34 -32.76 -4.74 18.38
CA ALA A 34 -33.42 -4.50 19.66
C ALA A 34 -34.51 -5.54 19.94
N ALA A 35 -35.30 -5.91 18.93
CA ALA A 35 -36.32 -6.95 19.03
C ALA A 35 -35.71 -8.33 19.28
N VAL A 36 -34.60 -8.67 18.60
CA VAL A 36 -33.87 -9.94 18.82
C VAL A 36 -33.30 -9.99 20.25
N LEU A 37 -32.63 -8.92 20.69
CA LEU A 37 -32.03 -8.87 22.03
C LEU A 37 -33.09 -8.84 23.15
N GLY A 38 -34.19 -8.09 22.96
CA GLY A 38 -35.28 -8.00 23.94
C GLY A 38 -36.19 -9.23 23.97
N GLY A 39 -36.35 -9.92 22.84
CA GLY A 39 -37.12 -11.16 22.73
C GLY A 39 -36.35 -12.42 23.15
N TRP A 40 -35.03 -12.31 23.31
CA TRP A 40 -34.19 -13.45 23.69
C TRP A 40 -34.44 -13.85 25.14
N LYS A 41 -35.14 -14.97 25.34
CA LYS A 41 -35.21 -15.65 26.64
C LYS A 41 -34.10 -16.69 26.72
N LEU A 42 -33.22 -16.59 27.73
CA LEU A 42 -32.31 -17.68 28.06
C LEU A 42 -33.15 -18.90 28.44
N ALA A 43 -33.04 -19.98 27.65
CA ALA A 43 -33.63 -21.25 28.04
C ALA A 43 -33.02 -21.68 29.39
N PRO A 44 -33.82 -22.10 30.38
CA PRO A 44 -33.30 -22.53 31.70
C PRO A 44 -32.25 -23.65 31.60
N SER A 45 -32.29 -24.44 30.53
CA SER A 45 -31.35 -25.52 30.21
C SER A 45 -30.12 -25.11 29.40
N ALA A 46 -29.99 -23.84 28.98
CA ALA A 46 -28.89 -23.38 28.12
C ALA A 46 -27.51 -23.55 28.76
N GLY A 47 -27.41 -23.45 30.10
CA GLY A 47 -26.17 -23.69 30.82
C GLY A 47 -25.69 -25.14 30.79
N GLN A 48 -26.61 -26.10 30.66
CA GLN A 48 -26.33 -27.54 30.62
C GLN A 48 -26.01 -28.04 29.21
N LEU A 49 -26.43 -27.30 28.18
CA LEU A 49 -26.18 -27.59 26.76
C LEU A 49 -24.83 -27.05 26.25
N ARG A 50 -23.95 -26.57 27.14
CA ARG A 50 -22.63 -26.06 26.75
C ARG A 50 -21.74 -27.22 26.29
N MET A 51 -21.55 -27.33 24.97
CA MET A 51 -20.73 -28.38 24.33
C MET A 51 -19.24 -28.30 24.69
N SER A 52 -18.75 -27.14 25.16
CA SER A 52 -17.38 -26.98 25.66
C SER A 52 -17.38 -26.07 26.90
N PRO A 53 -17.43 -26.65 28.12
CA PRO A 53 -17.31 -25.89 29.36
C PRO A 53 -15.89 -25.32 29.49
N VAL A 54 -15.77 -24.02 29.76
CA VAL A 54 -14.46 -23.39 30.03
C VAL A 54 -13.88 -23.99 31.30
N PRO A 55 -12.69 -24.63 31.26
CA PRO A 55 -12.04 -25.16 32.45
C PRO A 55 -11.69 -24.03 33.41
N SER A 56 -12.10 -24.13 34.67
CA SER A 56 -11.66 -23.21 35.72
C SER A 56 -10.17 -23.42 36.02
N GLY A 57 -9.39 -22.34 36.07
CA GLY A 57 -7.96 -22.38 36.41
C GLY A 57 -6.99 -22.44 35.21
N VAL A 58 -7.48 -22.30 33.98
CA VAL A 58 -6.66 -22.21 32.77
C VAL A 58 -6.74 -20.80 32.18
N SER A 59 -5.62 -20.27 31.70
CA SER A 59 -5.61 -18.99 30.98
C SER A 59 -6.47 -19.07 29.71
N ASN A 60 -7.23 -18.01 29.40
CA ASN A 60 -8.07 -17.93 28.19
C ASN A 60 -7.27 -18.23 26.92
N THR A 61 -6.03 -17.74 26.83
CA THR A 61 -5.15 -18.00 25.67
C THR A 61 -4.80 -19.48 25.53
N GLN A 62 -4.55 -20.17 26.65
CA GLN A 62 -4.26 -21.60 26.65
C GLN A 62 -5.52 -22.43 26.30
N ALA A 63 -6.68 -22.05 26.82
CA ALA A 63 -7.94 -22.72 26.51
C ALA A 63 -8.30 -22.59 25.02
N LEU A 64 -8.19 -21.37 24.46
CA LEU A 64 -8.40 -21.12 23.03
C LEU A 64 -7.35 -21.82 22.17
N GLY A 65 -6.08 -21.78 22.58
CA GLY A 65 -5.00 -22.46 21.87
C GLY A 65 -5.27 -23.96 21.72
N ARG A 66 -5.75 -24.63 22.77
CA ARG A 66 -6.14 -26.05 22.67
C ARG A 66 -7.21 -26.27 21.62
N ILE A 67 -8.29 -25.50 21.63
CA ILE A 67 -9.38 -25.68 20.64
C ILE A 67 -8.89 -25.37 19.21
N LEU A 68 -8.13 -24.29 19.04
CA LEU A 68 -7.62 -23.86 17.73
C LEU A 68 -6.63 -24.86 17.11
N TYR A 69 -5.71 -25.40 17.91
CA TYR A 69 -4.65 -26.30 17.39
C TYR A 69 -5.04 -27.77 17.37
N THR A 70 -6.07 -28.19 18.09
CA THR A 70 -6.50 -29.61 18.12
C THR A 70 -7.72 -29.84 17.23
N ASP A 71 -8.78 -29.05 17.39
CA ASP A 71 -10.06 -29.30 16.71
C ASP A 71 -10.22 -28.48 15.41
N TYR A 72 -9.68 -27.25 15.39
CA TYR A 72 -9.90 -26.29 14.29
C TYR A 72 -8.63 -25.93 13.51
N VAL A 73 -7.63 -26.82 13.50
CA VAL A 73 -6.35 -26.59 12.82
C VAL A 73 -6.51 -26.23 11.34
N PHE A 74 -7.48 -26.84 10.65
CA PHE A 74 -7.77 -26.55 9.24
C PHE A 74 -8.29 -25.12 9.02
N LEU A 75 -9.18 -24.63 9.88
CA LEU A 75 -9.69 -23.25 9.81
C LEU A 75 -8.57 -22.26 10.11
N PHE A 76 -7.73 -22.56 11.11
CA PHE A 76 -6.57 -21.75 11.47
C PHE A 76 -5.58 -21.64 10.30
N GLN A 77 -5.26 -22.77 9.64
CA GLN A 77 -4.38 -22.78 8.49
C GLN A 77 -4.97 -22.01 7.30
N THR A 78 -6.28 -22.14 7.05
CA THR A 78 -6.97 -21.39 6.01
C THR A 78 -6.92 -19.89 6.26
N ALA A 79 -7.11 -19.45 7.52
CA ALA A 79 -6.93 -18.05 7.89
C ALA A 79 -5.49 -17.56 7.62
N GLY A 80 -4.49 -18.41 7.88
CA GLY A 80 -3.09 -18.14 7.51
C GLY A 80 -2.88 -17.93 6.01
N LEU A 81 -3.50 -18.78 5.18
CA LEU A 81 -3.47 -18.62 3.71
C LEU A 81 -4.13 -17.31 3.27
N ILE A 82 -5.26 -16.94 3.85
CA ILE A 82 -5.94 -15.66 3.56
C ILE A 82 -5.01 -14.49 3.90
N LEU A 83 -4.36 -14.51 5.07
CA LEU A 83 -3.41 -13.47 5.46
C LEU A 83 -2.21 -13.38 4.50
N MET A 84 -1.70 -14.53 4.05
CA MET A 84 -0.61 -14.58 3.06
C MET A 84 -1.05 -13.96 1.73
N VAL A 85 -2.21 -14.35 1.21
CA VAL A 85 -2.78 -13.79 -0.03
C VAL A 85 -3.04 -12.29 0.12
N ALA A 86 -3.52 -11.83 1.27
CA ALA A 86 -3.75 -10.41 1.52
C ALA A 86 -2.45 -9.58 1.45
N MET A 87 -1.34 -10.09 2.02
CA MET A 87 -0.04 -9.42 1.93
C MET A 87 0.47 -9.37 0.48
N ILE A 88 0.39 -10.48 -0.26
CA ILE A 88 0.77 -10.53 -1.68
C ILE A 88 -0.09 -9.56 -2.49
N GLY A 89 -1.40 -9.57 -2.27
CA GLY A 89 -2.35 -8.69 -2.95
C GLY A 89 -2.07 -7.21 -2.71
N ALA A 90 -1.74 -6.83 -1.47
CA ALA A 90 -1.37 -5.45 -1.15
C ALA A 90 -0.07 -5.01 -1.86
N ILE A 91 0.96 -5.87 -1.88
CA ILE A 91 2.22 -5.59 -2.59
C ILE A 91 1.98 -5.45 -4.08
N VAL A 92 1.31 -6.42 -4.72
CA VAL A 92 1.06 -6.40 -6.17
C VAL A 92 0.19 -5.21 -6.57
N LEU A 93 -0.76 -4.80 -5.73
CA LEU A 93 -1.61 -3.63 -6.01
C LEU A 93 -0.84 -2.30 -5.93
N THR A 94 0.17 -2.22 -5.07
CA THR A 94 0.94 -0.98 -4.84
C THR A 94 2.23 -0.92 -5.63
N LEU A 95 2.75 -2.05 -6.08
CA LEU A 95 3.96 -2.15 -6.89
C LEU A 95 3.67 -1.58 -8.29
N ARG A 96 4.01 -0.31 -8.46
CA ARG A 96 3.91 0.40 -9.73
C ARG A 96 5.30 0.79 -10.19
N ASP A 97 5.65 0.40 -11.41
CA ASP A 97 6.85 0.88 -12.07
C ASP A 97 6.72 2.39 -12.36
N ARG A 98 7.68 3.18 -11.87
CA ARG A 98 7.72 4.63 -12.05
C ARG A 98 8.87 4.99 -12.98
N LYS A 99 8.57 5.07 -14.29
CA LYS A 99 9.50 5.53 -15.34
C LYS A 99 10.00 6.98 -15.19
N THR A 100 9.51 7.73 -14.20
CA THR A 100 9.81 9.16 -14.04
C THR A 100 11.09 9.45 -13.24
N SER A 101 11.74 8.43 -12.68
CA SER A 101 13.04 8.64 -12.04
C SER A 101 14.11 8.76 -13.13
N ARG A 102 14.83 9.88 -13.17
CA ARG A 102 16.04 10.00 -13.99
C ARG A 102 17.07 9.06 -13.37
N HIS A 103 17.18 7.85 -13.92
CA HIS A 103 18.17 6.89 -13.45
C HIS A 103 19.55 7.38 -13.87
N GLN A 104 20.46 7.41 -12.92
CA GLN A 104 21.84 7.73 -13.20
C GLN A 104 22.52 6.52 -13.84
N ASN A 105 23.13 6.73 -15.00
CA ASN A 105 24.08 5.76 -15.55
C ASN A 105 25.43 5.94 -14.83
N ILE A 106 25.73 5.04 -13.89
CA ILE A 106 26.96 5.09 -13.07
C ILE A 106 28.21 4.98 -13.95
N ARG A 107 28.13 4.22 -15.04
CA ARG A 107 29.24 4.07 -15.98
C ARG A 107 29.55 5.39 -16.66
N THR A 108 28.55 6.01 -17.28
CA THR A 108 28.69 7.33 -17.92
C THR A 108 29.14 8.40 -16.92
N GLN A 109 28.70 8.32 -15.66
CA GLN A 109 29.14 9.25 -14.63
C GLN A 109 30.61 9.06 -14.24
N THR A 110 31.10 7.82 -14.18
CA THR A 110 32.46 7.51 -13.71
C THR A 110 33.49 7.65 -14.83
N GLU A 111 33.13 7.28 -16.05
CA GLU A 111 34.01 7.36 -17.24
C GLU A 111 34.13 8.77 -17.82
N ARG A 112 33.38 9.75 -17.29
CA ARG A 112 33.42 11.15 -17.75
C ARG A 112 34.85 11.69 -17.74
N SER A 113 35.26 12.29 -18.85
CA SER A 113 36.55 12.94 -18.95
C SER A 113 36.51 14.38 -18.43
N VAL A 114 37.67 14.92 -18.06
CA VAL A 114 37.81 16.33 -17.64
C VAL A 114 37.38 17.27 -18.76
N THR A 115 37.70 16.93 -20.01
CA THR A 115 37.35 17.67 -21.22
C THR A 115 35.84 17.77 -21.47
N GLU A 116 35.06 16.78 -21.05
CA GLU A 116 33.59 16.80 -21.16
C GLU A 116 32.94 17.61 -20.03
N THR A 117 33.68 17.84 -18.94
CA THR A 117 33.16 18.45 -17.70
C THR A 117 33.54 19.91 -17.56
N LEU A 118 34.79 20.27 -17.89
CA LEU A 118 35.38 21.56 -17.58
C LEU A 118 35.68 22.33 -18.87
N GLU A 119 35.27 23.60 -18.87
CA GLU A 119 35.61 24.55 -19.93
C GLU A 119 36.35 25.73 -19.31
N MET A 120 37.55 26.02 -19.82
CA MET A 120 38.39 27.10 -19.30
C MET A 120 37.90 28.43 -19.87
N MET A 121 37.39 29.31 -18.99
CA MET A 121 36.96 30.65 -19.37
C MET A 121 38.01 31.69 -18.98
N SER A 122 38.33 32.60 -19.90
CA SER A 122 39.15 33.78 -19.59
C SER A 122 38.27 34.88 -19.00
N VAL A 123 38.62 35.32 -17.79
CA VAL A 123 37.97 36.44 -17.10
C VAL A 123 38.99 37.54 -16.87
N SER A 124 38.59 38.79 -17.09
CA SER A 124 39.43 39.95 -16.82
C SER A 124 39.60 40.14 -15.31
N LEU A 125 40.81 40.51 -14.87
CA LEU A 125 41.08 40.73 -13.45
C LEU A 125 40.16 41.82 -12.89
N GLY A 126 39.44 41.50 -11.81
CA GLY A 126 38.51 42.42 -11.13
C GLY A 126 37.07 42.37 -11.65
N ALA A 127 36.79 41.70 -12.77
CA ALA A 127 35.44 41.42 -13.23
C ALA A 127 34.97 40.05 -12.73
N GLY A 128 33.80 39.99 -12.10
CA GLY A 128 33.17 38.71 -11.74
C GLY A 128 32.76 37.90 -12.98
N THR A 129 32.46 36.61 -12.80
CA THR A 129 32.05 35.70 -13.88
C THR A 129 30.75 36.09 -14.58
N THR A 130 29.99 37.02 -14.00
CA THR A 130 28.76 37.57 -14.57
C THR A 130 29.00 38.39 -15.85
N ALA A 131 30.17 39.03 -15.99
CA ALA A 131 30.50 39.80 -17.19
C ALA A 131 30.80 38.92 -18.41
N SER A 132 31.15 37.64 -18.19
CA SER A 132 31.56 36.68 -19.23
C SER A 132 30.51 35.58 -19.49
N GLY A 133 29.25 35.78 -19.10
CA GLY A 133 28.15 34.83 -19.35
C GLY A 133 27.69 34.02 -18.15
N GLY A 134 28.27 34.21 -16.96
CA GLY A 134 27.81 33.58 -15.72
C GLY A 134 28.10 32.09 -15.64
N TYR A 135 27.21 31.32 -15.01
CA TYR A 135 27.35 29.86 -14.89
C TYR A 135 26.80 29.16 -16.14
N LEU A 136 27.67 28.44 -16.85
CA LEU A 136 27.26 27.60 -17.98
C LEU A 136 26.41 26.44 -17.47
N ARG A 137 25.30 26.15 -18.18
CA ARG A 137 24.52 24.94 -17.91
C ARG A 137 25.31 23.72 -18.36
N PRO A 138 25.19 22.57 -17.65
CA PRO A 138 25.72 21.30 -18.14
C PRO A 138 25.22 21.04 -19.56
N LYS A 139 26.10 20.54 -20.43
CA LYS A 139 25.72 20.16 -21.79
C LYS A 139 24.66 19.05 -21.71
N GLU A 140 23.61 19.18 -22.51
CA GLU A 140 22.61 18.12 -22.65
C GLU A 140 23.34 16.86 -23.15
N PRO A 141 23.17 15.71 -22.49
CA PRO A 141 23.75 14.46 -23.01
C PRO A 141 23.19 14.19 -24.41
N GLU A 142 24.04 13.66 -25.30
CA GLU A 142 23.55 13.19 -26.59
C GLU A 142 22.44 12.15 -26.37
N PRO A 143 21.35 12.21 -27.17
CA PRO A 143 20.28 11.23 -27.05
C PRO A 143 20.86 9.84 -27.29
N GLU A 144 20.63 8.91 -26.36
CA GLU A 144 21.05 7.53 -26.53
C GLU A 144 20.47 6.99 -27.85
N PRO A 145 21.25 6.27 -28.66
CA PRO A 145 20.75 5.65 -29.88
C PRO A 145 19.59 4.72 -29.51
N VAL A 146 18.48 4.85 -30.23
CA VAL A 146 17.30 4.02 -30.02
C VAL A 146 17.69 2.58 -30.35
N ASP A 147 17.72 1.71 -29.34
CA ASP A 147 17.93 0.28 -29.55
C ASP A 147 16.77 -0.28 -30.39
N GLU A 148 16.95 -0.40 -31.71
CA GLU A 148 15.98 -1.02 -32.64
C GLU A 148 15.68 -2.49 -32.28
N HIS A 149 16.46 -3.10 -31.38
CA HIS A 149 16.29 -4.47 -30.93
C HIS A 149 15.35 -4.64 -29.73
N ALA A 150 14.84 -3.56 -29.12
CA ALA A 150 13.99 -3.65 -27.93
C ALA A 150 12.54 -4.11 -28.21
N ASP A 151 12.10 -4.13 -29.48
CA ASP A 151 10.72 -4.53 -29.86
C ASP A 151 10.57 -6.01 -30.27
N ALA A 152 11.66 -6.79 -30.29
CA ALA A 152 11.65 -8.20 -30.66
C ALA A 152 12.11 -9.09 -29.50
N GLY A 153 11.48 -8.98 -28.34
CA GLY A 153 11.94 -9.73 -27.17
C GLY A 153 11.00 -9.72 -25.98
N GLY A 154 9.76 -10.18 -26.18
CA GLY A 154 8.95 -10.65 -25.08
C GLY A 154 9.60 -11.88 -24.43
N HIS A 155 10.54 -11.69 -23.50
CA HIS A 155 10.99 -12.74 -22.61
C HIS A 155 10.99 -12.26 -21.17
N GLY A 156 9.96 -12.72 -20.46
CA GLY A 156 10.00 -12.80 -19.01
C GLY A 156 11.20 -13.64 -18.58
N HIS A 157 12.08 -13.05 -17.80
CA HIS A 157 12.89 -13.79 -16.86
C HIS A 157 12.84 -13.03 -15.54
N GLY A 158 11.95 -13.51 -14.67
CA GLY A 158 12.13 -13.29 -13.25
C GLY A 158 13.39 -14.03 -12.82
N HIS A 159 14.24 -13.37 -12.05
CA HIS A 159 15.15 -14.00 -11.11
C HIS A 159 15.52 -12.98 -10.02
N HIS A 160 15.03 -13.30 -8.81
CA HIS A 160 15.36 -12.82 -7.46
C HIS A 160 14.76 -11.50 -6.98
#